data_AF-A0A2N3AK95-F1
#
_entry.id   AF-A0A2N3AK95-F1
#
_cell.length_a   1.000
_cell.length_b   1.000
_cell.length_c   1.000
_cell.angle_alpha   90.00
_cell.angle_beta   90.00
_cell.angle_gamma   90.00
#
_symmetry.space_group_name_H-M   'P 1'
#
loop_
_entity.id
_entity.type
_entity.pdbx_description
1 polymer ?
#
loop_
_entity_poly.entity_id
_entity_poly.type
_entity_poly.pdbx_seq_one_letter_code
_entity_poly.pdbx_strand_id
1 'polypeptide(L)' 'MDKTVSEDIVLDIGKDERLIGIEILDASKHVNLERLLPIKYETPKGVAS' A
#
# COMPACT_ATOMS: atom_id res chain seq x y z
N MET A 1 -10.50 5.99 -5.98
CA MET A 1 -11.13 5.32 -7.15
C MET A 1 -10.47 4.00 -7.24
N ASP A 2 -11.27 2.95 -7.22
CA ASP A 2 -10.75 1.59 -7.20
C ASP A 2 -10.48 1.12 -8.62
N LYS A 3 -9.28 0.61 -8.85
CA LYS A 3 -8.81 0.11 -10.12
C LYS A 3 -8.32 -1.31 -9.95
N THR A 4 -9.10 -2.25 -10.46
CA THR A 4 -8.69 -3.65 -10.59
C THR A 4 -7.62 -3.77 -11.68
N VAL A 5 -6.45 -4.32 -11.32
CA VAL A 5 -5.33 -4.52 -12.26
C VAL A 5 -5.04 -5.99 -12.53
N SER A 6 -5.54 -6.87 -11.67
CA SER A 6 -5.54 -8.32 -11.82
C SER A 6 -6.74 -8.90 -11.05
N GLU A 7 -7.05 -10.18 -11.23
CA GLU A 7 -8.15 -10.85 -10.51
C GLU A 7 -8.02 -10.70 -8.98
N ASP A 8 -6.77 -10.69 -8.50
CA ASP A 8 -6.46 -10.66 -7.07
C ASP A 8 -5.88 -9.33 -6.57
N ILE A 9 -5.79 -8.30 -7.42
CA ILE A 9 -5.15 -7.02 -7.07
C ILE A 9 -6.01 -5.81 -7.44
N VAL A 10 -6.31 -5.00 -6.43
CA VAL A 10 -7.04 -3.73 -6.54
C VAL A 10 -6.19 -2.58 -6.02
N LEU A 11 -6.17 -1.47 -6.75
CA LEU A 11 -5.48 -0.24 -6.38
C LEU A 11 -6.51 0.84 -6.04
N ASP A 12 -6.32 1.57 -4.95
CA ASP A 12 -7.11 2.79 -4.66
C ASP A 12 -6.29 4.03 -5.03
N ILE A 13 -6.84 4.81 -5.96
CA ILE A 13 -6.27 6.07 -6.44
C ILE A 13 -7.01 7.25 -5.81
N GLY A 14 -6.29 8.05 -5.03
CA GLY A 14 -6.75 9.26 -4.39
C GLY A 14 -6.66 10.50 -5.31
N LYS A 15 -6.64 11.68 -4.70
CA LYS A 15 -6.49 12.96 -5.43
C LYS A 15 -5.12 13.03 -6.13
N ASP A 16 -5.09 13.79 -7.22
CA ASP A 16 -3.88 14.03 -8.02
C ASP A 16 -3.19 12.74 -8.49
N GLU A 17 -3.99 11.71 -8.79
CA GLU A 17 -3.55 10.38 -9.24
C GLU A 17 -2.62 9.65 -8.26
N ARG A 18 -2.63 10.05 -6.98
CA ARG A 18 -1.82 9.41 -5.95
C ARG A 18 -2.37 8.03 -5.60
N LEU A 19 -1.53 7.01 -5.69
CA LEU A 19 -1.82 5.69 -5.12
C LEU A 19 -1.89 5.80 -3.58
N ILE A 20 -3.03 5.45 -3.00
CA ILE A 20 -3.28 5.53 -1.55
C ILE A 20 -3.47 4.15 -0.90
N GLY A 21 -3.82 3.14 -1.69
CA GLY A 21 -4.04 1.78 -1.19
C GLY A 21 -3.77 0.71 -2.23
N ILE A 22 -3.39 -0.47 -1.75
CA ILE A 22 -3.28 -1.70 -2.55
C ILE A 22 -3.95 -2.79 -1.73
N GLU A 23 -4.90 -3.49 -2.34
CA GLU A 23 -5.50 -4.71 -1.80
C GLU A 23 -5.04 -5.90 -2.65
N ILE A 24 -4.51 -6.93 -1.99
CA ILE A 24 -4.04 -8.17 -2.62
C ILE A 24 -4.76 -9.34 -1.94
N LEU A 25 -5.67 -9.99 -2.67
CA LEU A 25 -6.30 -11.23 -2.23
C LEU A 25 -5.25 -12.35 -2.20
N ASP A 26 -5.32 -13.23 -1.20
CA ASP A 26 -4.36 -14.33 -1.02
C ASP A 26 -2.88 -13.89 -1.08
N ALA A 27 -2.53 -12.71 -0.54
CA ALA A 27 -1.22 -12.07 -0.67
C ALA A 27 0.00 -13.00 -0.45
N SER A 28 -0.09 -14.00 0.44
CA SER A 28 0.98 -14.99 0.65
C SER A 28 1.38 -15.78 -0.61
N LYS A 29 0.48 -15.92 -1.60
CA LYS A 29 0.73 -16.56 -2.90
C LYS A 29 1.36 -15.60 -3.92
N HIS A 30 1.16 -14.29 -3.76
CA HIS A 30 1.57 -13.27 -4.72
C HIS A 30 2.83 -12.51 -4.28
N VAL A 31 3.08 -12.40 -2.98
CA VAL A 31 4.20 -11.67 -2.40
C VAL A 31 4.83 -12.44 -1.24
N ASN A 32 6.15 -12.41 -1.17
CA ASN A 32 6.86 -12.90 0.02
C ASN A 32 6.71 -11.84 1.14
N LEU A 33 5.76 -12.07 2.04
CA LEU A 33 5.43 -11.16 3.14
C LEU A 33 6.61 -10.93 4.11
N GLU A 34 7.53 -11.89 4.25
CA GLU A 34 8.74 -11.75 5.06
C GLU A 34 9.74 -10.74 4.48
N ARG A 35 9.61 -10.38 3.18
CA ARG A 35 10.42 -9.34 2.53
C ARG A 35 9.76 -7.96 2.56
N LEU A 36 8.47 -7.91 2.89
CA LEU A 36 7.69 -6.68 3.06
C LEU A 36 7.75 -6.17 4.51
N LEU A 37 8.04 -7.03 5.47
CA LEU A 37 8.27 -6.70 6.88
C LEU A 37 9.77 -6.94 7.18
N PRO A 38 10.51 -6.02 7.83
CA PRO A 38 10.05 -5.06 8.82
C PRO A 38 9.99 -3.62 8.27
N ILE A 39 8.80 -3.05 8.30
CA ILE A 39 8.55 -1.65 7.95
C ILE A 39 9.17 -0.77 9.04
N LYS A 40 10.02 0.20 8.67
CA LYS A 40 10.51 1.22 9.58
C LYS A 40 9.49 2.35 9.62
N TYR A 41 8.86 2.57 10.78
CA TYR A 41 7.98 3.70 11.00
C TYR A 41 8.82 4.94 11.31
N GLU A 42 8.68 6.00 10.52
CA GLU A 42 9.19 7.33 10.85
C GLU A 42 8.02 8.20 11.31
N THR A 43 8.13 8.81 12.49
CA THR A 43 7.16 9.83 12.93
C THR A 43 7.43 11.12 12.16
N PRO A 44 6.40 11.82 11.64
CA PRO A 44 6.59 13.16 11.09
C PRO A 44 7.30 14.02 12.13
N LYS A 45 8.41 14.66 11.74
CA LYS A 45 9.07 15.62 12.63
C LYS A 45 8.02 16.65 13.03
N GLY A 46 7.67 16.67 14.32
CA GLY A 46 6.75 17.65 14.86
C GLY A 46 7.22 19.04 14.44
N VAL A 47 6.28 19.85 13.95
CA VAL A 47 6.50 21.27 13.76
C VAL A 47 6.86 21.81 15.14
N ALA A 48 8.14 22.12 15.34
CA ALA A 48 8.59 22.80 16.54
C ALA A 48 7.78 24.10 16.66
N SER A 49 7.17 24.26 17.84
CA SER A 49 6.38 25.42 18.24
C SER A 49 7.24 26.67 18.34
#